data_AF-A0A932ZUU1-F1
#
_entry.id   AF-A0A932ZUU1-F1
#
_cell.length_a   1.000
_cell.length_b   1.000
_cell.length_c   1.000
_cell.angle_alpha   90.00
_cell.angle_beta   90.00
_cell.angle_gamma   90.00
#
_symmetry.space_group_name_H-M   'P 1'
#
loop_
_entity.id
_entity.type
_entity.pdbx_description
1 polymer ?
#
loop_
_entity_poly.entity_id
_entity_poly.type
_entity_poly.pdbx_seq_one_letter_code
_entity_poly.pdbx_strand_id
1 'polypeptide(L)'
;MEYRELSEKLTFGGQPTVEELRELARKGVKTVVNVRSPDEEEVHLSTTQEKALAESLGMTYVNIPLTAKTIAEDTAAQVKRAIADAKNTGPVFVH
;
A
#
# COMPACT_ATOMS: atom_id res chain seq x y z
N MET A 1 13.43 0.83 -7.05
CA MET A 1 13.40 0.55 -5.59
C MET A 1 13.28 -0.95 -5.39
N GLU A 2 13.82 -1.50 -4.31
CA GLU A 2 13.69 -2.94 -4.02
C GLU A 2 12.32 -3.24 -3.41
N TYR A 3 11.58 -4.16 -4.03
CA TYR A 3 10.37 -4.74 -3.46
C TYR A 3 10.73 -6.01 -2.71
N ARG A 4 10.32 -6.11 -1.44
CA ARG A 4 10.43 -7.34 -0.67
C ARG A 4 9.10 -8.07 -0.70
N GLU A 5 9.05 -9.14 -1.46
CA GLU A 5 7.98 -10.13 -1.38
C GLU A 5 8.15 -10.89 -0.06
N LEU A 6 7.27 -10.64 0.91
CA LEU A 6 7.25 -11.41 2.17
C LEU A 6 6.47 -12.71 2.01
N SER A 7 5.56 -12.80 1.02
CA SER A 7 4.80 -13.99 0.67
C SER A 7 4.27 -13.86 -0.76
N GLU A 8 3.82 -14.97 -1.37
CA GLU A 8 3.17 -14.96 -2.72
C GLU A 8 1.99 -13.99 -2.86
N LYS A 9 1.43 -13.53 -1.73
CA LYS A 9 0.28 -12.61 -1.67
C LYS A 9 0.62 -11.27 -1.01
N LEU A 10 1.87 -11.00 -0.67
CA LEU A 10 2.24 -9.81 0.09
C LEU A 10 3.60 -9.26 -0.34
N THR A 11 3.57 -8.07 -0.91
CA THR A 11 4.74 -7.34 -1.39
C THR A 11 4.87 -6.04 -0.62
N PHE A 12 6.07 -5.76 -0.12
CA PHE A 12 6.42 -4.49 0.50
C PHE A 12 7.36 -3.72 -0.41
N GLY A 13 7.18 -2.40 -0.50
CA GLY A 13 8.02 -1.53 -1.31
C GLY A 13 8.16 -0.14 -0.72
N GLY A 14 8.94 0.70 -1.39
CA GLY A 14 8.84 2.15 -1.21
C GLY A 14 7.67 2.73 -2.01
N GLN A 15 7.55 4.05 -1.98
CA GLN A 15 6.51 4.79 -2.69
C GLN A 15 6.48 4.42 -4.19
N PRO A 16 5.37 3.84 -4.70
CA PRO A 16 5.29 3.44 -6.09
C PRO A 16 5.16 4.66 -7.01
N THR A 17 5.66 4.53 -8.23
CA THR A 17 5.34 5.48 -9.31
C THR A 17 4.04 5.07 -10.02
N VAL A 18 3.54 5.92 -10.91
CA VAL A 18 2.38 5.60 -11.77
C VAL A 18 2.57 4.29 -12.54
N GLU A 19 3.77 4.09 -13.07
CA GLU A 19 4.10 2.91 -13.87
C GLU A 19 4.13 1.66 -13.00
N GLU A 20 4.74 1.75 -11.82
CA GLU A 20 4.78 0.66 -10.83
C GLU A 20 3.39 0.28 -10.34
N LEU A 21 2.51 1.25 -10.07
CA LEU A 21 1.13 0.97 -9.67
C LEU A 21 0.37 0.20 -10.77
N ARG A 22 0.60 0.56 -12.03
CA ARG A 22 0.04 -0.18 -13.19
C ARG A 22 0.65 -1.58 -13.32
N GLU A 23 1.95 -1.73 -13.06
CA GLU A 23 2.62 -3.04 -13.03
C GLU A 23 1.99 -3.94 -11.95
N LEU A 24 1.77 -3.40 -10.75
CA LEU A 24 1.14 -4.11 -9.63
C LEU A 24 -0.26 -4.58 -9.99
N ALA A 25 -1.08 -3.71 -10.60
CA ALA A 25 -2.39 -4.10 -11.11
C ALA A 25 -2.30 -5.23 -12.16
N ARG A 26 -1.34 -5.15 -13.09
CA ARG A 26 -1.08 -6.21 -14.09
C ARG A 26 -0.61 -7.52 -13.47
N LYS A 27 0.16 -7.46 -12.39
CA LYS A 27 0.57 -8.62 -11.59
C LYS A 27 -0.58 -9.24 -10.78
N GLY A 28 -1.76 -8.61 -10.79
CA GLY A 28 -2.95 -9.10 -10.12
C GLY A 28 -3.11 -8.63 -8.68
N VAL A 29 -2.34 -7.62 -8.26
CA VAL A 29 -2.54 -6.96 -6.95
C VAL A 29 -3.97 -6.43 -6.87
N LYS A 30 -4.63 -6.71 -5.76
CA LYS A 30 -6.01 -6.29 -5.50
C LYS A 30 -6.10 -5.16 -4.50
N THR A 31 -5.12 -5.03 -3.62
CA THR A 31 -5.14 -4.03 -2.56
C THR A 31 -3.79 -3.35 -2.42
N VAL A 32 -3.82 -2.02 -2.32
CA VAL A 32 -2.66 -1.16 -2.04
C VAL A 32 -2.89 -0.55 -0.66
N VAL A 33 -1.95 -0.78 0.26
CA VAL A 33 -1.97 -0.24 1.62
C VAL A 33 -0.83 0.79 1.74
N ASN A 34 -1.19 2.06 1.80
CA ASN A 34 -0.27 3.15 2.06
C ASN A 34 -0.11 3.32 3.57
N VAL A 35 1.09 3.12 4.09
CA VAL A 35 1.45 3.37 5.49
C VAL A 35 2.36 4.57 5.70
N ARG A 36 2.53 5.39 4.64
CA ARG A 36 3.34 6.62 4.63
C ARG A 36 2.92 7.55 5.76
N SER A 37 3.92 8.14 6.40
CA SER A 37 3.69 9.20 7.38
C SER A 37 3.03 10.40 6.69
N PRO A 38 2.07 11.10 7.33
CA PRO A 38 1.47 12.30 6.74
C PRO A 38 2.47 13.46 6.64
N ASP A 39 3.60 13.36 7.34
CA ASP A 39 4.73 14.29 7.32
C ASP A 39 5.83 13.87 6.31
N GLU A 40 5.70 12.70 5.69
CA GLU A 40 6.67 12.20 4.72
C GLU A 40 6.47 12.86 3.36
N GLU A 41 7.56 13.19 2.67
CA GLU A 41 7.50 13.81 1.35
C GLU A 41 6.79 12.91 0.33
N GLU A 42 5.89 13.51 -0.45
CA GLU A 42 5.20 12.84 -1.56
C GLU A 42 6.09 12.86 -2.81
N VAL A 43 7.08 11.96 -2.85
CA VAL A 43 8.18 11.99 -3.83
C VAL A 43 7.68 11.71 -5.26
N HIS A 44 6.72 10.81 -5.43
CA HIS A 44 6.25 10.37 -6.74
C HIS A 44 4.79 10.69 -7.01
N LEU A 45 3.92 10.26 -6.10
CA LEU A 45 2.49 10.47 -6.18
C LEU A 45 2.00 11.00 -4.85
N SER A 46 1.11 11.99 -4.93
CA SER A 46 0.31 12.33 -3.77
C SER A 46 -0.65 11.20 -3.45
N THR A 47 -0.97 11.04 -2.16
CA THR A 47 -1.91 10.03 -1.65
C THR A 47 -3.22 10.02 -2.45
N THR A 48 -3.75 11.19 -2.80
CA THR A 48 -4.97 11.32 -3.60
C THR A 48 -4.81 10.83 -5.03
N GLN A 49 -3.67 11.10 -5.67
CA GLN A 49 -3.38 10.65 -7.04
C GLN A 49 -3.19 9.13 -7.09
N GLU A 50 -2.46 8.60 -6.10
CA GLU A 50 -2.23 7.17 -5.95
C GLU A 50 -3.54 6.42 -5.71
N LYS A 51 -4.40 6.94 -4.82
CA LYS A 51 -5.74 6.41 -4.60
C LYS A 51 -6.57 6.38 -5.89
N ALA A 52 -6.67 7.52 -6.59
CA ALA A 52 -7.46 7.61 -7.81
C ALA A 52 -6.94 6.66 -8.90
N LEU A 53 -5.61 6.51 -9.01
CA LEU A 53 -5.01 5.59 -9.97
C LEU A 53 -5.26 4.12 -9.58
N ALA A 54 -5.11 3.76 -8.30
CA ALA A 54 -5.39 2.41 -7.80
C ALA A 54 -6.85 2.02 -8.07
N GLU A 55 -7.79 2.89 -7.73
CA GLU A 55 -9.23 2.68 -7.97
C GLU A 55 -9.55 2.58 -9.47
N SER A 56 -8.94 3.43 -10.31
CA SER A 56 -9.07 3.37 -11.77
C SER A 56 -8.55 2.05 -12.37
N LEU A 57 -7.56 1.43 -11.73
CA LEU A 57 -7.00 0.14 -12.12
C LEU A 57 -7.78 -1.06 -11.53
N GLY A 58 -8.87 -0.81 -10.80
CA GLY A 58 -9.69 -1.84 -10.18
C GLY A 58 -9.08 -2.43 -8.90
N MET A 59 -8.19 -1.69 -8.25
CA MET A 59 -7.60 -2.05 -6.96
C MET A 59 -8.27 -1.29 -5.81
N THR A 60 -8.26 -1.88 -4.62
CA THR A 60 -8.67 -1.24 -3.38
C THR A 60 -7.50 -0.45 -2.81
N TYR A 61 -7.72 0.80 -2.42
CA TYR A 61 -6.70 1.63 -1.79
C TYR A 61 -7.04 1.89 -0.33
N VAL A 62 -6.10 1.61 0.56
CA VAL A 62 -6.24 1.81 2.01
C VAL A 62 -5.08 2.68 2.49
N ASN A 63 -5.38 3.84 3.09
CA ASN A 63 -4.37 4.71 3.69
C ASN A 63 -4.43 4.60 5.21
N ILE A 64 -3.34 4.16 5.83
CA ILE A 64 -3.17 3.99 7.28
C ILE A 64 -1.86 4.70 7.69
N PRO A 65 -1.89 6.02 7.90
CA PRO A 65 -0.69 6.80 8.12
C PRO A 65 0.04 6.39 9.40
N LEU A 66 1.29 5.92 9.30
CA LEU A 66 2.15 5.67 10.46
C LEU A 66 2.81 6.99 10.86
N THR A 67 2.66 7.39 12.11
CA THR A 67 3.40 8.53 12.67
C THR A 67 4.38 8.02 13.71
N ALA A 68 5.56 8.63 13.85
CA ALA A 68 6.55 8.23 14.86
C ALA A 68 5.99 8.27 16.30
N LYS A 69 4.99 9.13 16.56
CA LYS A 69 4.23 9.18 17.82
C LYS A 69 3.18 8.07 17.97
N THR A 70 2.80 7.43 16.87
CA THR A 70 1.67 6.50 16.74
C THR A 70 2.10 5.16 16.13
N ILE A 71 3.40 4.81 16.20
CA ILE A 71 3.85 3.40 16.33
C ILE A 71 3.41 2.84 17.71
N ALA A 72 2.27 3.30 18.20
CA ALA A 72 1.47 2.60 19.17
C ALA A 72 0.98 1.33 18.47
N GLU A 73 0.96 0.22 19.22
CA GLU A 73 0.58 -1.10 18.75
C GLU A 73 -0.74 -1.12 17.97
N ASP A 74 -1.62 -0.14 18.21
CA ASP A 74 -2.90 0.05 17.54
C ASP A 74 -2.78 0.26 16.02
N THR A 75 -1.91 1.15 15.55
CA THR A 75 -1.77 1.41 14.10
C THR A 75 -1.16 0.21 13.39
N ALA A 76 -0.18 -0.45 14.02
CA ALA A 76 0.41 -1.68 13.49
C ALA A 76 -0.61 -2.83 13.44
N ALA A 77 -1.51 -2.92 14.43
CA ALA A 77 -2.61 -3.87 14.44
C ALA A 77 -3.63 -3.57 13.34
N GLN A 78 -3.95 -2.30 13.09
CA GLN A 78 -4.83 -1.87 12.00
C GLN A 78 -4.24 -2.26 10.63
N VAL A 79 -2.96 -1.97 10.39
CA VAL A 79 -2.26 -2.37 9.16
C VAL A 79 -2.27 -3.89 9.01
N LYS A 80 -1.93 -4.65 10.06
CA LYS A 80 -1.99 -6.11 10.03
C LYS A 80 -3.39 -6.63 9.70
N ARG A 81 -4.43 -6.02 10.27
CA ARG A 81 -5.82 -6.42 10.03
C ARG A 81 -6.25 -6.12 8.61
N ALA A 82 -5.91 -4.94 8.08
CA ALA A 82 -6.17 -4.57 6.69
C ALA A 82 -5.48 -5.52 5.72
N ILE A 83 -4.20 -5.86 5.96
CA ILE A 83 -3.46 -6.84 5.15
C ILE A 83 -4.11 -8.23 5.26
N ALA A 84 -4.51 -8.67 6.46
CA ALA A 84 -5.13 -9.98 6.66
C ALA A 84 -6.46 -10.10 5.93
N ASP A 85 -7.29 -9.05 5.96
CA ASP A 85 -8.54 -8.98 5.22
C ASP A 85 -8.30 -8.98 3.70
N ALA A 86 -7.39 -8.11 3.24
CA ALA A 86 -7.04 -7.98 1.84
C ALA A 86 -6.39 -9.24 1.24
N LYS A 87 -5.66 -10.03 2.04
CA LYS A 87 -5.11 -11.33 1.62
C LYS A 87 -6.19 -12.35 1.23
N ASN A 88 -7.43 -12.17 1.72
CA ASN A 88 -8.55 -13.02 1.32
C ASN A 88 -9.08 -12.66 -0.07
N THR A 89 -8.91 -11.41 -0.52
CA THR A 89 -9.37 -10.96 -1.84
C THR A 89 -8.28 -11.04 -2.91
N GLY A 90 -7.00 -10.98 -2.54
CA GLY A 90 -5.89 -11.18 -3.48
C GLY A 90 -4.53 -10.76 -2.95
N PRO A 91 -3.53 -10.62 -3.84
CA PRO A 91 -2.23 -10.08 -3.51
C PRO A 91 -2.34 -8.64 -3.02
N VAL A 92 -1.57 -8.31 -1.98
CA VAL A 92 -1.56 -7.01 -1.30
C VAL A 92 -0.18 -6.37 -1.48
N PHE A 93 -0.18 -5.09 -1.86
CA PHE A 93 1.01 -4.26 -1.88
C PHE A 93 0.98 -3.27 -0.72
N VAL A 94 2.09 -3.14 0.00
CA VAL A 94 2.22 -2.24 1.15
C VAL A 94 3.44 -1.35 0.94
N HIS A 95 3.31 -0.04 1.18
CA HIS A 95 4.42 0.90 1.07
C HIS A 95 4.36 2.00 2.13
#